data_AF-X1VVU0-F1
#
_entry.id   AF-X1VVU0-F1
#
_cell.length_a   1.000
_cell.length_b   1.000
_cell.length_c   1.000
_cell.angle_alpha   90.00
_cell.angle_beta   90.00
_cell.angle_gamma   90.00
#
_symmetry.space_group_name_H-M   'P 1'
#
loop_
_entity.id
_entity.type
_entity.pdbx_description
1 polymer ?
#
loop_
_entity_poly.entity_id
_entity_poly.type
_entity_poly.pdbx_seq_one_letter_code
_entity_poly.pdbx_strand_id
1 'polypeptide(L)' 'EKIKTEFDILHCHFAYPSGYCGVKLKKIFNIPVVITVHGVDIQNKPDINYGIRLNPQIDKKVR' A
#
# COMPACT_ATOMS: atom_id res chain seq x y z
N GLU A 1 11.98 0.94 20.92
CA GLU A 1 13.12 1.61 20.27
C GLU A 1 12.98 1.46 18.75
N LYS A 2 13.44 2.43 17.95
CA LYS A 2 13.35 2.38 16.49
C LYS A 2 14.38 1.38 15.95
N ILE A 3 13.95 0.47 15.09
CA ILE A 3 14.86 -0.53 14.50
C ILE A 3 15.69 0.14 13.41
N LYS A 4 17.01 0.04 13.51
CA LYS A 4 17.93 0.53 12.48
C LYS A 4 17.87 -0.38 11.24
N THR A 5 17.86 0.23 10.06
CA THR A 5 17.81 -0.45 8.77
C THR A 5 19.06 -0.11 7.95
N GLU A 6 19.36 -0.95 6.96
CA GLU A 6 20.41 -0.72 5.96
C GLU A 6 19.93 0.15 4.77
N PHE A 7 18.69 0.63 4.81
CA PHE A 7 18.05 1.39 3.74
C PHE A 7 17.36 2.65 4.29
N ASP A 8 17.32 3.69 3.46
CA ASP A 8 16.79 5.02 3.83
C ASP A 8 15.35 5.28 3.37
N ILE A 9 14.82 4.43 2.49
CA ILE A 9 13.47 4.58 1.93
C ILE A 9 12.84 3.22 1.66
N LEU A 10 11.53 3.11 1.89
CA LEU A 10 10.74 1.96 1.49
C LEU A 10 9.92 2.32 0.24
N HIS A 11 10.17 1.62 -0.86
CA HIS A 11 9.41 1.80 -2.10
C HIS A 11 8.49 0.59 -2.33
N CYS A 12 7.19 0.80 -2.21
CA CYS A 12 6.18 -0.23 -2.43
C CYS A 12 5.57 -0.09 -3.82
N HIS A 13 5.58 -1.17 -4.60
CA HIS A 13 4.78 -1.28 -5.81
C HIS A 13 3.42 -1.90 -5.45
N PHE A 14 2.33 -1.21 -5.80
CA PHE A 14 0.92 -1.42 -5.39
C PHE A 14 0.51 -0.77 -4.05
N ALA A 15 -0.74 -0.31 -3.97
CA ALA A 15 -1.32 0.22 -2.74
C ALA A 15 -1.63 -0.90 -1.75
N TYR A 16 -2.05 -2.06 -2.24
CA TYR A 16 -2.26 -3.27 -1.44
C TYR A 16 -1.71 -4.51 -2.14
N PRO A 17 -1.05 -5.43 -1.41
CA PRO A 17 -0.82 -5.41 0.04
C PRO A 17 0.42 -4.60 0.48
N SER A 18 1.36 -4.37 -0.43
CA SER A 18 2.68 -3.79 -0.12
C SER A 18 2.60 -2.37 0.46
N GLY A 19 1.87 -1.45 -0.18
CA GLY A 19 1.69 -0.07 0.30
C GLY A 19 1.09 -0.01 1.71
N TYR A 20 0.03 -0.79 1.95
CA TYR A 20 -0.59 -0.92 3.28
C TYR A 20 0.39 -1.42 4.34
N CYS A 21 1.20 -2.44 4.04
CA CYS A 21 2.26 -2.90 4.93
C CYS A 21 3.33 -1.82 5.13
N GLY A 22 3.74 -1.14 4.06
CA GLY A 22 4.75 -0.09 4.11
C GLY A 22 4.37 1.06 5.04
N VAL A 23 3.12 1.53 4.99
CA VAL A 23 2.61 2.57 5.91
C VAL A 23 2.68 2.12 7.37
N LYS A 24 2.46 0.83 7.66
CA LYS A 24 2.63 0.29 9.03
C LYS A 24 4.11 0.22 9.42
N LEU A 25 4.95 -0.27 8.53
CA LEU A 25 6.40 -0.41 8.74
C LEU A 25 7.08 0.95 8.94
N LYS A 26 6.56 2.03 8.33
CA LYS A 26 7.00 3.41 8.59
C LYS A 26 7.05 3.74 10.07
N LYS A 27 6.07 3.27 10.86
CA LYS A 27 6.01 3.54 12.30
C LYS A 27 7.06 2.76 13.10
N ILE A 28 7.48 1.61 12.59
CA ILE A 28 8.44 0.70 13.23
C ILE A 28 9.88 1.16 12.95
N PHE A 29 10.17 1.43 11.68
CA PHE A 29 11.52 1.79 11.22
C PHE A 29 11.77 3.29 11.15
N ASN A 30 10.72 4.12 11.21
CA ASN A 30 10.80 5.58 11.06
C ASN A 30 11.44 6.03 9.74
N ILE A 31 11.12 5.31 8.66
CA ILE A 31 11.65 5.51 7.31
C ILE A 31 10.55 6.02 6.37
N PRO A 32 10.84 7.00 5.49
CA PRO A 32 9.90 7.44 4.46
C PRO A 32 9.42 6.29 3.57
N VAL A 33 8.14 6.35 3.16
CA VAL A 33 7.53 5.34 2.30
C VAL A 33 7.02 6.02 1.04
N VAL A 34 7.40 5.48 -0.12
CA VAL A 34 6.88 5.85 -1.43
C VAL A 34 6.07 4.67 -1.95
N ILE A 35 4.88 4.94 -2.47
CA ILE A 35 3.98 3.92 -3.00
C ILE A 35 3.69 4.24 -4.46
N THR A 36 4.07 3.35 -5.36
CA THR A 36 3.60 3.38 -6.74
C THR A 36 2.24 2.71 -6.80
N VAL A 37 1.22 3.44 -7.23
CA VAL A 37 -0.12 2.90 -7.45
C VAL A 37 -0.31 2.46 -8.89
N HIS A 38 -1.10 1.43 -9.12
CA HIS A 38 -1.49 0.95 -10.44
C HIS A 38 -3.01 1.10 -10.62
N GLY A 39 -3.48 1.00 -11.87
CA GLY A 39 -4.91 1.15 -12.17
C GLY A 39 -5.79 0.25 -11.31
N VAL A 40 -5.35 -0.98 -11.06
CA VAL A 40 -6.05 -1.96 -10.24
C VAL A 40 -6.24 -1.52 -8.79
N ASP A 41 -5.30 -0.74 -8.23
CA ASP A 41 -5.37 -0.25 -6.85
C ASP A 41 -6.46 0.81 -6.67
N ILE A 42 -6.62 1.68 -7.67
CA ILE A 42 -7.44 2.89 -7.55
C ILE A 42 -8.83 2.68 -8.16
N GLN A 43 -8.92 1.98 -9.29
CA GLN A 43 -10.18 1.82 -9.98
C GLN A 43 -11.13 0.89 -9.20
N ASN A 44 -12.41 1.22 -9.24
CA ASN A 44 -13.49 0.42 -8.70
C ASN A 44 -14.57 0.33 -9.79
N LYS A 45 -14.44 -0.66 -10.67
CA LYS A 45 -15.24 -0.82 -11.89
C LYS A 45 -16.02 -2.14 -11.84
N PRO A 46 -17.14 -2.18 -11.10
CA PRO A 46 -17.93 -3.40 -10.92
C PRO A 46 -18.58 -3.89 -12.23
N ASP A 47 -18.85 -2.98 -13.15
CA ASP A 47 -19.41 -3.23 -14.48
C ASP A 47 -18.54 -4.17 -15.34
N ILE A 48 -17.22 -4.14 -15.13
CA ILE A 48 -16.24 -5.00 -15.83
C ILE A 48 -15.44 -5.87 -14.85
N ASN A 49 -15.89 -6.00 -13.60
CA ASN A 49 -15.21 -6.74 -12.53
C ASN A 49 -13.71 -6.36 -12.39
N TYR A 50 -13.38 -5.07 -12.49
CA TYR A 50 -12.01 -4.59 -12.42
C TYR A 50 -11.75 -3.73 -11.18
N GLY A 51 -10.66 -4.05 -10.49
CA GLY A 51 -10.15 -3.30 -9.34
C GLY A 51 -10.22 -4.09 -8.03
N ILE A 52 -9.14 -4.03 -7.23
CA ILE A 52 -9.07 -4.76 -5.94
C ILE A 52 -10.03 -4.17 -4.90
N ARG A 53 -10.48 -2.93 -5.12
CA ARG A 53 -11.44 -2.23 -4.27
C ARG A 53 -12.87 -2.76 -4.38
N LEU A 54 -13.14 -3.68 -5.31
CA LEU A 54 -14.40 -4.45 -5.34
C LEU A 54 -14.55 -5.32 -4.09
N ASN A 55 -13.43 -5.71 -3.45
CA ASN A 55 -13.45 -6.33 -2.14
C ASN A 55 -13.52 -5.25 -1.03
N PRO A 56 -14.60 -5.18 -0.24
CA PRO A 56 -14.78 -4.15 0.78
C PRO A 56 -13.70 -4.16 1.87
N GLN A 57 -13.12 -5.32 2.17
CA GLN A 57 -12.05 -5.44 3.17
C GLN A 57 -10.71 -4.93 2.64
N ILE A 58 -10.50 -4.94 1.32
CA ILE A 58 -9.32 -4.36 0.68
C ILE A 58 -9.53 -2.86 0.46
N ASP A 59 -10.73 -2.41 0.06
CA ASP A 59 -11.05 -0.98 -0.11
C ASP A 59 -10.75 -0.17 1.16
N LYS A 60 -11.11 -0.70 2.34
CA LYS A 60 -10.80 -0.09 3.65
C LYS A 60 -9.31 0.00 3.97
N LYS A 61 -8.46 -0.77 3.30
CA LYS A 61 -6.99 -0.77 3.52
C LYS A 61 -6.26 0.08 2.50
N VAL A 62 -6.87 0.29 1.33
CA VAL A 62 -6.33 1.13 0.26
C VAL A 62 -6.67 2.61 0.48
N ARG A 63 -7.84 2.92 1.05
CA ARG A 63 -8.24 4.27 1.48
C ARG A 63 -7.60 4.64 2.81
#